data_AF-R4KT95-F1
#
_entry.id   AF-R4KT95-F1
#
_cell.length_a   1.000
_cell.length_b   1.000
_cell.length_c   1.000
_cell.angle_alpha   90.00
_cell.angle_beta   90.00
_cell.angle_gamma   90.00
#
_symmetry.space_group_name_H-M   'P 1'
#
loop_
_entity.id
_entity.type
_entity.pdbx_description
1 polymer ?
#
loop_
_entity_poly.entity_id
_entity_poly.type
_entity_poly.pdbx_seq_one_letter_code
_entity_poly.pdbx_strand_id
1 'polypeptide(L)' 'MLEEFDDKIFNALVEKIEVLSPTHFVFVLKSGMIVEEIKDIDKI' A
#
# COMPACT_ATOMS: atom_id res chain seq x y z
N MET A 1 -1.16 -6.35 19.98
CA MET A 1 -2.43 -6.91 19.47
C MET A 1 -2.47 -6.55 17.99
N LEU A 2 -2.83 -7.49 17.12
CA LEU A 2 -3.04 -7.18 15.71
C LEU A 2 -4.44 -6.56 15.62
N GLU A 3 -4.52 -5.30 15.18
CA GLU A 3 -5.80 -4.67 14.88
C GLU A 3 -6.38 -5.31 13.63
N GLU A 4 -7.69 -5.51 13.62
CA GLU A 4 -8.41 -5.97 12.44
C GLU A 4 -8.29 -4.91 11.35
N PHE A 5 -8.02 -5.34 10.13
CA PHE A 5 -7.89 -4.44 9.00
C PHE A 5 -9.24 -3.76 8.69
N ASP A 6 -9.25 -2.44 8.61
CA ASP A 6 -10.46 -1.68 8.31
C ASP A 6 -10.64 -1.53 6.78
N ASP A 7 -11.43 -2.43 6.22
CA ASP A 7 -11.82 -2.40 4.81
C ASP A 7 -12.50 -1.09 4.40
N LYS A 8 -13.24 -0.42 5.30
CA LYS A 8 -13.94 0.83 4.97
C LYS A 8 -12.94 1.96 4.75
N ILE A 9 -11.92 2.06 5.61
CA ILE A 9 -10.85 3.04 5.45
C ILE A 9 -10.07 2.76 4.16
N PHE A 10 -9.72 1.50 3.91
CA PHE A 10 -9.00 1.12 2.70
C PHE A 10 -9.77 1.52 1.43
N ASN A 11 -11.04 1.14 1.33
CA ASN A 11 -11.89 1.46 0.18
C ASN A 11 -12.20 2.96 0.04
N ALA A 12 -12.15 3.71 1.15
CA ALA A 12 -12.28 5.17 1.11
C ALA A 12 -11.06 5.82 0.47
N LEU A 13 -9.84 5.33 0.75
CA LEU A 13 -8.58 5.95 0.39
C LEU A 13 -7.99 5.46 -0.94
N VAL A 14 -8.05 4.16 -1.22
CA VAL A 14 -7.41 3.53 -2.38
C VAL A 14 -8.31 3.66 -3.61
N GLU A 15 -7.72 4.10 -4.72
CA GLU A 15 -8.34 4.15 -6.04
C GLU A 15 -8.07 2.85 -6.79
N LYS A 16 -6.80 2.45 -6.86
CA LYS A 16 -6.35 1.23 -7.53
C LYS A 16 -5.06 0.68 -6.93
N ILE A 17 -4.80 -0.59 -7.22
CA ILE A 17 -3.54 -1.27 -6.92
C ILE A 17 -2.84 -1.51 -8.25
N GLU A 18 -1.57 -1.08 -8.36
CA GLU A 18 -0.76 -1.35 -9.52
C GLU A 18 0.31 -2.39 -9.19
N VAL A 19 0.35 -3.47 -9.97
CA VAL A 19 1.33 -4.55 -9.83
C VAL A 19 2.47 -4.27 -10.80
N LEU A 20 3.62 -3.88 -10.27
CA LEU A 20 4.82 -3.56 -11.05
C LEU A 20 5.62 -4.83 -11.36
N SER A 21 5.67 -5.77 -10.42
CA SER A 21 6.26 -7.09 -10.57
C SER A 21 5.62 -8.07 -9.57
N PRO A 22 5.87 -9.39 -9.65
CA PRO A 22 5.26 -10.37 -8.74
C PRO A 22 5.49 -10.09 -7.24
N THR A 23 6.54 -9.35 -6.89
CA THR A 23 6.89 -9.00 -5.49
C THR A 23 6.86 -7.50 -5.23
N HIS A 24 6.28 -6.72 -6.15
CA HIS A 24 6.22 -5.26 -6.02
C HIS A 24 4.88 -4.74 -6.54
N PHE A 25 4.08 -4.23 -5.61
CA PHE A 25 2.85 -3.50 -5.92
C PHE A 25 2.84 -2.16 -5.18
N VAL A 26 2.07 -1.22 -5.71
CA VAL A 26 1.86 0.10 -5.09
C VAL A 26 0.37 0.39 -4.98
N PHE A 27 -0.01 1.17 -3.97
CA PHE A 27 -1.36 1.69 -3.82
C PHE A 27 -1.43 3.09 -4.40
N VAL A 28 -2.35 3.30 -5.34
CA VAL A 28 -2.69 4.64 -5.83
C VAL A 28 -3.89 5.12 -5.04
N LEU A 29 -3.71 6.22 -4.31
CA LEU A 29 -4.77 6.84 -3.53
C LEU A 29 -5.64 7.72 -4.42
N LYS A 30 -6.89 7.98 -3.99
CA LYS A 30 -7.81 8.90 -4.68
C LYS A 30 -7.29 10.33 -4.77
N SER A 31 -6.36 10.71 -3.90
CA SER A 31 -5.65 11.99 -3.97
C SER A 31 -4.62 12.06 -5.11
N GLY A 32 -4.34 10.94 -5.79
CA GLY A 32 -3.26 10.80 -6.76
C GLY A 32 -1.90 10.47 -6.14
N MET A 33 -1.79 10.37 -4.81
CA MET A 33 -0.55 9.94 -4.15
C MET A 33 -0.31 8.44 -4.34
N ILE A 34 0.96 8.05 -4.39
CA ILE A 34 1.41 6.67 -4.47
C ILE A 34 2.01 6.28 -3.12
N VAL A 35 1.57 5.16 -2.58
CA VAL A 35 2.14 4.55 -1.36
C VAL A 35 2.83 3.26 -1.77
N GLU A 36 4.13 3.17 -1.48
CA GLU A 36 4.98 2.01 -1.75
C GLU A 36 5.64 1.48 -0.47
N GLU A 37 6.00 0.21 -0.47
CA GLU A 37 6.75 -0.41 0.62
C GLU A 37 8.19 0.11 0.62
N ILE A 38 8.62 0.73 1.71
CA ILE A 38 10.02 1.12 1.89
C ILE A 38 10.80 -0.10 2.36
N LYS A 39 11.75 -0.57 1.55
CA LYS A 39 12.71 -1.59 1.98
C LYS A 39 13.76 -0.92 2.87
N ASP A 40 13.81 -1.27 4.15
CA ASP A 40 14.93 -0.91 5.03
C ASP A 40 16.20 -1.62 4.51
N ILE A 41 17.12 -0.88 3.90
CA ILE A 41 18.37 -1.43 3.32
C ILE A 41 19.45 -1.66 4.41
N ASP A 42 19.24 -1.20 5.65
CA ASP A 42 20.29 -1.13 6.68
C ASP A 42 20.16 -2.12 7.86
N LYS A 43 19.44 -3.24 7.70
CA LYS A 43 19.45 -4.34 8.70
C LYS A 43 20.12 -5.59 8.11
N ILE A 44 21.45 -5.54 7.99
CA ILE A 44 22.33 -6.71 7.81
C ILE A 44 23.30 -6.75 8.98
#